data_AF-A0A2U2X3T9-F1
#
_entry.id   AF-A0A2U2X3T9-F1
#
_cell.length_a   1.000
_cell.length_b   1.000
_cell.length_c   1.000
_cell.angle_alpha   90.00
_cell.angle_beta   90.00
_cell.angle_gamma   90.00
#
_symmetry.space_group_name_H-M   'P 1'
#
loop_
_entity.id
_entity.type
_entity.pdbx_description
1 polymer ?
#
loop_
_entity_poly.entity_id
_entity_poly.type
_entity_poly.pdbx_seq_one_letter_code
_entity_poly.pdbx_strand_id
1 'polypeptide(L)'
;MKNLTKLFLLAMLVVFASCQNETLTEGASSRVEEELSMEDEILVSDGEEDETFILNNDLEGEMPAQPLTFSMSSALTSAPEADLEGFELSLPDVVSIQTTEKPTDAAYFALDVLNTNLAGTNLEGWCVDVDLSLGVEGPLDFDVYSSYEELPAGKFENPQNFDLVNYIMNQNYVGKASPSGGAYTFGHVQWAIWELIDDRNCQSCTYLTNPTGDWRDDASNITKGQEIVDAALANGEGFTPAVGQKIAVVLIPEGKQSIIIMKDVPAKEVPCSDCEGEVTKLELEFDWGCAKKIDILQRDEDTCYGKWIYCNRNAQPGEIINISGGNHDGTFGRYIYIYINNCYYTKIKTNCYLKIGPGYTKGVFNVISGESSHGGELCEYVKPDTKCYRHWNCYNYYNYCIYGYY
;
A
#
# COMPACT_ATOMS: atom_id res chain seq x y z
N MET A 1 -75.21 38.53 34.97
CA MET A 1 -74.00 38.81 34.17
C MET A 1 -72.83 38.91 35.15
N LYS A 2 -72.41 37.80 35.78
CA LYS A 2 -71.46 36.72 35.40
C LYS A 2 -70.01 37.20 35.24
N ASN A 3 -69.19 36.71 36.18
CA ASN A 3 -67.95 37.24 36.72
C ASN A 3 -66.69 36.57 36.15
N LEU A 4 -65.61 37.36 36.23
CA LEU A 4 -64.18 37.06 36.39
C LEU A 4 -63.71 35.59 36.31
N THR A 5 -62.62 35.35 35.57
CA THR A 5 -61.77 34.17 35.73
C THR A 5 -60.30 34.54 35.57
N LYS A 6 -59.58 34.61 36.69
CA LYS A 6 -58.14 34.35 36.81
C LYS A 6 -58.03 32.92 37.35
N LEU A 7 -57.20 32.06 36.76
CA LEU A 7 -56.94 30.72 37.30
C LEU A 7 -55.44 30.52 37.47
N PHE A 8 -55.05 30.27 38.71
CA PHE A 8 -53.71 29.95 39.19
C PHE A 8 -53.83 28.62 39.95
N LEU A 9 -52.81 27.76 39.78
CA LEU A 9 -52.31 26.72 40.70
C LEU A 9 -53.08 25.40 40.97
N LEU A 10 -52.42 24.32 40.51
CA LEU A 10 -51.96 23.12 41.24
C LEU A 10 -52.98 22.10 41.81
N ALA A 11 -52.87 20.83 41.38
CA ALA A 11 -52.33 19.72 42.18
C ALA A 11 -52.87 18.31 41.80
N MET A 12 -51.93 17.35 41.80
CA MET A 12 -52.04 15.93 42.22
C MET A 12 -52.51 14.78 41.29
N LEU A 13 -51.61 13.77 41.24
CA LEU A 13 -51.77 12.30 41.28
C LEU A 13 -52.51 11.58 40.13
N VAL A 14 -51.82 10.79 39.28
CA VAL A 14 -51.29 9.41 39.46
C VAL A 14 -52.24 8.35 38.85
N VAL A 15 -51.62 7.45 38.06
CA VAL A 15 -51.98 6.05 37.75
C VAL A 15 -52.68 5.67 36.42
N PHE A 16 -51.87 5.00 35.58
CA PHE A 16 -52.08 3.81 34.72
C PHE A 16 -53.10 3.84 33.55
N ALA A 17 -52.63 3.48 32.35
CA ALA A 17 -52.81 2.12 31.78
C ALA A 17 -52.64 2.08 30.24
N SER A 18 -51.77 1.18 29.78
CA SER A 18 -51.57 0.55 28.46
C SER A 18 -50.08 0.60 28.12
N CYS A 19 -49.34 -0.51 28.10
CA CYS A 19 -49.61 -1.73 27.34
C CYS A 19 -49.53 -3.02 28.18
N GLN A 20 -50.23 -4.02 27.65
CA GLN A 20 -50.39 -5.36 28.18
C GLN A 20 -49.11 -6.20 28.05
N ASN A 21 -48.77 -6.89 29.14
CA ASN A 21 -48.57 -8.34 29.24
C ASN A 21 -47.64 -9.03 28.23
N GLU A 22 -46.43 -9.41 28.67
CA GLU A 22 -45.88 -10.75 28.43
C GLU A 22 -45.02 -11.21 29.62
N THR A 23 -45.49 -12.30 30.23
CA THR A 23 -44.75 -13.40 30.89
C THR A 23 -43.46 -13.12 31.65
N LEU A 24 -43.57 -13.31 32.98
CA LEU A 24 -42.48 -13.70 33.87
C LEU A 24 -41.74 -14.93 33.32
N THR A 25 -40.46 -14.76 33.01
CA THR A 25 -39.46 -15.83 33.09
C THR A 25 -38.46 -15.43 34.19
N GLU A 26 -38.65 -16.01 35.37
CA GLU A 26 -37.62 -16.08 36.41
C GLU A 26 -36.43 -16.87 35.82
N GLY A 27 -35.44 -16.14 35.30
CA GLY A 27 -34.29 -16.72 34.59
C GLY A 27 -33.47 -15.69 33.79
N ALA A 28 -34.04 -14.52 33.48
CA ALA A 28 -33.31 -13.43 32.82
C ALA A 28 -32.58 -12.49 33.81
N SER A 29 -33.04 -12.39 35.07
CA SER A 29 -32.41 -11.51 36.07
C SER A 29 -31.05 -12.02 36.53
N SER A 30 -30.87 -13.35 36.64
CA SER A 30 -29.61 -13.90 37.13
C SER A 30 -28.51 -13.82 36.09
N ARG A 31 -28.80 -13.97 34.78
CA ARG A 31 -27.78 -13.85 33.72
C ARG A 31 -27.29 -12.43 33.49
N VAL A 32 -28.17 -11.44 33.61
CA VAL A 32 -27.79 -10.02 33.47
C VAL A 32 -26.98 -9.56 34.69
N GLU A 33 -27.34 -10.00 35.91
CA GLU A 33 -26.53 -9.75 37.10
C GLU A 33 -25.20 -10.52 37.09
N GLU A 34 -25.16 -11.75 36.55
CA GLU A 34 -23.95 -12.57 36.45
C GLU A 34 -22.99 -12.01 35.37
N GLU A 35 -23.48 -11.53 34.22
CA GLU A 35 -22.67 -10.80 33.22
C GLU A 35 -22.18 -9.45 33.74
N LEU A 36 -23.03 -8.64 34.41
CA LEU A 36 -22.60 -7.38 35.03
C LEU A 36 -21.59 -7.62 36.18
N SER A 37 -21.75 -8.70 36.95
CA SER A 37 -20.82 -9.02 38.06
C SER A 37 -19.47 -9.59 37.60
N MET A 38 -19.40 -10.21 36.42
CA MET A 38 -18.15 -10.62 35.78
C MET A 38 -17.45 -9.46 35.06
N GLU A 39 -18.17 -8.43 34.61
CA GLU A 39 -17.60 -7.26 33.94
C GLU A 39 -16.82 -6.33 34.89
N ASP A 40 -17.27 -6.17 36.13
CA ASP A 40 -16.52 -5.45 37.18
C ASP A 40 -15.22 -6.19 37.59
N GLU A 41 -15.10 -7.49 37.25
CA GLU A 41 -13.92 -8.32 37.53
C GLU A 41 -12.85 -8.27 36.41
N ILE A 42 -13.16 -7.72 35.22
CA ILE A 42 -12.28 -7.78 34.03
C ILE A 42 -11.70 -6.42 33.61
N LEU A 43 -12.18 -5.29 34.17
CA LEU A 43 -11.47 -4.00 34.05
C LEU A 43 -10.32 -3.92 35.07
N VAL A 44 -9.39 -4.86 34.98
CA VAL A 44 -8.13 -4.78 35.71
C VAL A 44 -7.24 -3.80 34.94
N SER A 45 -7.14 -2.57 35.47
CA SER A 45 -6.09 -1.60 35.12
C SER A 45 -4.76 -2.34 34.98
N ASP A 46 -3.95 -1.98 33.98
CA ASP A 46 -2.62 -2.58 33.80
C ASP A 46 -1.67 -2.33 34.99
N GLY A 47 -2.09 -1.55 35.98
CA GLY A 47 -1.35 -1.24 37.19
C GLY A 47 -0.23 -0.23 36.96
N GLU A 48 -0.16 0.37 35.76
CA GLU A 48 0.85 1.37 35.38
C GLU A 48 0.31 2.80 35.48
N GLU A 49 -0.56 3.09 36.46
CA GLU A 49 -1.09 4.43 36.69
C GLU A 49 0.06 5.45 36.85
N ASP A 50 -0.07 6.60 36.17
CA ASP A 50 0.89 7.70 36.32
C ASP A 50 0.38 8.66 37.39
N GLU A 51 0.93 8.55 38.61
CA GLU A 51 0.56 9.39 39.76
C GLU A 51 0.74 10.89 39.53
N THR A 52 1.53 11.28 38.50
CA THR A 52 1.76 12.68 38.15
C THR A 52 0.76 13.23 37.13
N PHE A 53 -0.06 12.37 36.51
CA PHE A 53 -1.05 12.78 35.53
C PHE A 53 -2.34 13.24 36.22
N ILE A 54 -2.75 14.47 35.98
CA ILE A 54 -3.93 15.07 36.60
C ILE A 54 -4.99 15.29 35.51
N LEU A 55 -6.14 14.62 35.65
CA LEU A 55 -7.32 14.95 34.87
C LEU A 55 -7.76 16.37 35.23
N ASN A 56 -7.87 17.24 34.22
CA ASN A 56 -8.34 18.60 34.46
C ASN A 56 -9.84 18.55 34.77
N ASN A 57 -10.24 19.01 35.96
CA ASN A 57 -11.63 18.95 36.45
C ASN A 57 -12.62 19.77 35.59
N ASP A 58 -12.11 20.63 34.69
CA ASP A 58 -12.90 21.49 33.80
C ASP A 58 -13.26 20.85 32.44
N LEU A 59 -12.99 19.55 32.25
CA LEU A 59 -13.28 18.84 31.00
C LEU A 59 -14.72 18.29 30.89
N GLU A 60 -15.70 18.92 31.56
CA GLU A 60 -17.14 18.56 31.49
C GLU A 60 -17.82 18.94 30.16
N GLY A 61 -17.09 19.56 29.24
CA GLY A 61 -17.62 19.87 27.92
C GLY A 61 -17.66 18.62 27.03
N GLU A 62 -18.84 18.23 26.56
CA GLU A 62 -18.97 17.42 25.36
C GLU A 62 -18.05 18.03 24.29
N MET A 63 -17.02 17.31 23.85
CA MET A 63 -16.31 17.71 22.64
C MET A 63 -17.39 17.85 21.56
N PRO A 64 -17.55 19.03 20.93
CA PRO A 64 -18.49 19.15 19.84
C PRO A 64 -18.13 18.03 18.87
N ALA A 65 -19.13 17.25 18.46
CA ALA A 65 -18.94 16.23 17.44
C ALA A 65 -18.27 16.95 16.27
N GLN A 66 -16.95 16.78 16.14
CA GLN A 66 -16.25 17.34 15.01
C GLN A 66 -16.92 16.64 13.83
N PRO A 67 -17.57 17.39 12.92
CA PRO A 67 -17.97 16.78 11.66
C PRO A 67 -16.71 16.07 11.16
N LEU A 68 -16.89 14.87 10.63
CA LEU A 68 -15.85 14.19 9.85
C LEU A 68 -15.54 15.11 8.65
N THR A 69 -14.77 16.16 8.91
CA THR A 69 -14.08 16.89 7.90
C THR A 69 -12.94 15.97 7.57
N PHE A 70 -13.12 15.22 6.49
CA PHE A 70 -12.02 14.87 5.63
C PHE A 70 -11.35 16.20 5.24
N SER A 71 -10.49 16.71 6.11
CA SER A 71 -9.39 17.53 5.68
C SER A 71 -8.48 16.58 4.93
N MET A 72 -8.80 16.39 3.64
CA MET A 72 -7.77 16.16 2.65
C MET A 72 -6.90 17.42 2.63
N SER A 73 -6.12 17.66 3.69
CA SER A 73 -4.93 18.48 3.59
C SER A 73 -3.95 17.64 2.78
N SER A 74 -4.14 17.75 1.48
CA SER A 74 -3.28 17.18 0.46
C SER A 74 -1.86 17.69 0.62
N ALA A 75 -0.91 16.78 0.32
CA ALA A 75 0.54 16.93 0.11
C ALA A 75 1.32 16.12 1.16
N LEU A 76 1.61 14.84 0.95
CA LEU A 76 2.30 14.31 -0.23
C LEU A 76 1.69 12.97 -0.69
N THR A 77 0.68 12.99 -1.55
CA THR A 77 0.61 11.92 -2.56
C THR A 77 1.51 12.37 -3.70
N SER A 78 2.82 12.38 -3.49
CA SER A 78 3.70 12.17 -4.63
C SER A 78 3.21 10.87 -5.26
N ALA A 79 2.90 10.88 -6.56
CA ALA A 79 2.69 9.63 -7.26
C ALA A 79 3.85 8.69 -6.87
N PRO A 80 3.57 7.41 -6.57
CA PRO A 80 4.62 6.50 -6.13
C PRO A 80 5.79 6.59 -7.10
N GLU A 81 7.00 6.74 -6.56
CA GLU A 81 8.20 6.84 -7.38
C GLU A 81 8.42 5.49 -8.08
N ALA A 82 8.82 5.51 -9.35
CA ALA A 82 9.15 4.30 -10.08
C ALA A 82 10.48 3.72 -9.57
N ASP A 83 10.54 2.41 -9.35
CA ASP A 83 11.75 1.72 -8.87
C ASP A 83 12.50 1.02 -9.99
N LEU A 84 13.14 1.80 -10.86
CA LEU A 84 13.88 1.23 -11.98
C LEU A 84 15.15 0.49 -11.52
N GLU A 85 15.81 1.01 -10.48
CA GLU A 85 16.99 0.38 -9.88
C GLU A 85 16.63 -0.93 -9.17
N GLY A 86 15.56 -0.93 -8.34
CA GLY A 86 15.07 -2.15 -7.71
C GLY A 86 14.56 -3.16 -8.73
N PHE A 87 13.93 -2.71 -9.82
CA PHE A 87 13.54 -3.58 -10.92
C PHE A 87 14.76 -4.25 -11.58
N GLU A 88 15.79 -3.49 -11.94
CA GLU A 88 17.04 -4.01 -12.53
C GLU A 88 17.69 -5.05 -11.60
N LEU A 89 17.86 -4.74 -10.32
CA LEU A 89 18.41 -5.66 -9.32
C LEU A 89 17.57 -6.91 -9.08
N SER A 90 16.27 -6.87 -9.42
CA SER A 90 15.38 -8.03 -9.33
C SER A 90 15.48 -8.96 -10.53
N LEU A 91 16.08 -8.52 -11.64
CA LEU A 91 16.20 -9.35 -12.84
C LEU A 91 17.18 -10.51 -12.58
N PRO A 92 16.85 -11.73 -13.02
CA PRO A 92 17.78 -12.85 -12.98
C PRO A 92 18.82 -12.70 -14.09
N ASP A 93 20.06 -13.15 -13.90
CA ASP A 93 21.09 -13.06 -14.95
C ASP A 93 20.70 -13.81 -16.24
N VAL A 94 20.04 -14.96 -16.10
CA VAL A 94 19.67 -15.87 -17.21
C VAL A 94 18.27 -16.44 -17.00
N VAL A 95 17.51 -16.58 -18.10
CA VAL A 95 16.22 -17.28 -18.14
C VAL A 95 16.18 -18.34 -19.23
N SER A 96 15.35 -19.35 -19.02
CA SER A 96 15.07 -20.40 -20.00
C SER A 96 13.73 -20.12 -20.68
N ILE A 97 13.76 -19.95 -22.00
CA ILE A 97 12.59 -19.53 -22.80
C ILE A 97 12.28 -20.53 -23.89
N GLN A 98 11.00 -20.79 -24.08
CA GLN A 98 10.46 -21.51 -25.24
C GLN A 98 9.57 -20.56 -26.05
N THR A 99 9.91 -20.34 -27.33
CA THR A 99 9.00 -19.64 -28.24
C THR A 99 7.92 -20.60 -28.72
N THR A 100 6.66 -20.18 -28.64
CA THR A 100 5.49 -21.03 -28.89
C THR A 100 4.76 -20.67 -30.18
N GLU A 101 4.87 -19.43 -30.64
CA GLU A 101 4.25 -18.95 -31.88
C GLU A 101 5.08 -17.83 -32.53
N LYS A 102 5.09 -17.78 -33.88
CA LYS A 102 5.74 -16.73 -34.68
C LYS A 102 5.06 -16.60 -36.06
N PRO A 103 4.35 -15.51 -36.36
CA PRO A 103 3.93 -14.44 -35.46
C PRO A 103 2.60 -14.78 -34.77
N THR A 104 2.19 -13.96 -33.81
CA THR A 104 0.84 -13.99 -33.24
C THR A 104 -0.04 -12.90 -33.90
N ASP A 105 -1.28 -12.75 -33.44
CA ASP A 105 -2.13 -11.62 -33.84
C ASP A 105 -1.75 -10.27 -33.18
N ALA A 106 -1.01 -10.30 -32.06
CA ALA A 106 -0.77 -9.14 -31.20
C ALA A 106 0.71 -8.71 -31.11
N ALA A 107 1.63 -9.64 -31.34
CA ALA A 107 3.08 -9.46 -31.20
C ALA A 107 3.87 -10.39 -32.14
N TYR A 108 5.17 -10.14 -32.25
CA TYR A 108 6.04 -10.89 -33.17
C TYR A 108 6.32 -12.33 -32.71
N PHE A 109 6.30 -12.59 -31.40
CA PHE A 109 6.34 -13.92 -30.80
C PHE A 109 5.27 -14.09 -29.71
N ALA A 110 4.80 -15.32 -29.51
CA ALA A 110 4.39 -15.80 -28.19
C ALA A 110 5.51 -16.65 -27.61
N LEU A 111 5.74 -16.54 -26.31
CA LEU A 111 6.77 -17.32 -25.61
C LEU A 111 6.38 -17.67 -24.18
N ASP A 112 7.02 -18.69 -23.65
CA ASP A 112 6.95 -19.08 -22.25
C ASP A 112 8.33 -18.88 -21.60
N VAL A 113 8.39 -18.12 -20.51
CA VAL A 113 9.55 -18.07 -19.61
C VAL A 113 9.34 -19.14 -18.56
N LEU A 114 10.25 -20.11 -18.50
CA LEU A 114 10.03 -21.37 -17.77
C LEU A 114 10.47 -21.32 -16.30
N ASN A 115 11.30 -20.35 -15.93
CA ASN A 115 11.95 -20.25 -14.63
C ASN A 115 12.03 -18.79 -14.15
N THR A 116 12.56 -18.63 -12.94
CA THR A 116 12.78 -17.34 -12.25
C THR A 116 11.51 -16.57 -11.91
N ASN A 117 11.68 -15.35 -11.38
CA ASN A 117 10.61 -14.38 -11.14
C ASN A 117 10.00 -13.80 -12.44
N LEU A 118 10.63 -14.03 -13.60
CA LEU A 118 10.09 -13.62 -14.89
C LEU A 118 9.14 -14.67 -15.51
N ALA A 119 9.05 -15.87 -14.91
CA ALA A 119 8.24 -16.98 -15.40
C ALA A 119 6.81 -16.58 -15.76
N GLY A 120 6.34 -17.10 -16.89
CA GLY A 120 5.02 -16.80 -17.42
C GLY A 120 4.79 -17.50 -18.75
N THR A 121 3.53 -17.73 -19.09
CA THR A 121 3.13 -18.41 -20.34
C THR A 121 2.44 -17.45 -21.29
N ASN A 122 2.60 -17.68 -22.59
CA ASN A 122 1.97 -16.89 -23.65
C ASN A 122 2.27 -15.38 -23.52
N LEU A 123 3.52 -15.07 -23.18
CA LEU A 123 4.01 -13.70 -23.11
C LEU A 123 4.25 -13.17 -24.53
N GLU A 124 3.90 -11.90 -24.74
CA GLU A 124 4.15 -11.19 -25.99
C GLU A 124 5.64 -10.82 -26.09
N GLY A 125 6.29 -11.31 -27.13
CA GLY A 125 7.70 -11.02 -27.43
C GLY A 125 7.85 -10.19 -28.70
N TRP A 126 8.83 -9.28 -28.69
CA TRP A 126 9.17 -8.42 -29.82
C TRP A 126 10.61 -8.65 -30.25
N CYS A 127 10.86 -8.71 -31.54
CA CYS A 127 12.21 -8.81 -32.08
C CYS A 127 12.98 -7.50 -31.89
N VAL A 128 14.25 -7.59 -31.51
CA VAL A 128 15.16 -6.45 -31.45
C VAL A 128 16.49 -6.63 -32.19
N ASP A 129 16.58 -7.64 -33.05
CA ASP A 129 17.75 -7.94 -33.90
C ASP A 129 17.26 -8.58 -35.20
N VAL A 130 17.41 -7.90 -36.33
CA VAL A 130 16.94 -8.34 -37.66
C VAL A 130 17.92 -9.28 -38.33
N ASP A 131 19.20 -9.25 -37.96
CA ASP A 131 20.29 -9.97 -38.61
C ASP A 131 20.31 -11.46 -38.26
N LEU A 132 19.77 -11.83 -37.10
CA LEU A 132 19.63 -13.21 -36.65
C LEU A 132 18.19 -13.73 -36.75
N SER A 133 18.03 -15.05 -36.57
CA SER A 133 16.73 -15.69 -36.61
C SER A 133 16.47 -16.54 -35.37
N LEU A 134 15.24 -16.44 -34.87
CA LEU A 134 14.67 -17.29 -33.82
C LEU A 134 13.36 -17.88 -34.33
N GLY A 135 13.26 -19.20 -34.33
CA GLY A 135 12.05 -19.93 -34.73
C GLY A 135 11.05 -20.09 -33.60
N VAL A 136 10.07 -20.96 -33.80
CA VAL A 136 9.30 -21.59 -32.71
C VAL A 136 10.15 -22.76 -32.21
N GLU A 137 10.91 -22.53 -31.14
CA GLU A 137 11.97 -23.42 -30.66
C GLU A 137 12.22 -23.22 -29.16
N GLY A 138 13.13 -24.03 -28.61
CA GLY A 138 13.53 -24.00 -27.21
C GLY A 138 13.28 -25.30 -26.47
N PRO A 139 13.57 -25.33 -25.15
CA PRO A 139 14.06 -24.20 -24.36
C PRO A 139 15.47 -23.74 -24.75
N LEU A 140 15.69 -22.43 -24.79
CA LEU A 140 17.00 -21.79 -24.95
C LEU A 140 17.28 -20.88 -23.76
N ASP A 141 18.54 -20.72 -23.41
CA ASP A 141 18.97 -19.79 -22.38
C ASP A 141 19.19 -18.39 -22.98
N PHE A 142 18.70 -17.37 -22.29
CA PHE A 142 18.82 -15.96 -22.65
C PHE A 142 19.45 -15.20 -21.49
N ASP A 143 20.50 -14.44 -21.77
CA ASP A 143 21.01 -13.43 -20.85
C ASP A 143 19.96 -12.30 -20.76
N VAL A 144 19.71 -11.82 -19.55
CA VAL A 144 18.63 -10.87 -19.26
C VAL A 144 19.23 -9.52 -18.92
N TYR A 145 18.66 -8.48 -19.51
CA TYR A 145 19.00 -7.11 -19.21
C TYR A 145 17.77 -6.22 -19.07
N SER A 146 17.86 -5.18 -18.25
CA SER A 146 17.01 -4.01 -18.29
C SER A 146 17.33 -3.17 -19.53
N SER A 147 16.32 -2.57 -20.14
CA SER A 147 16.55 -1.58 -21.22
C SER A 147 17.17 -0.26 -20.73
N TYR A 148 17.30 -0.04 -19.41
CA TYR A 148 17.93 1.13 -18.81
C TYR A 148 19.34 0.87 -18.27
N GLU A 149 19.85 -0.36 -18.37
CA GLU A 149 21.23 -0.67 -17.98
C GLU A 149 22.18 -0.71 -19.19
N GLU A 150 23.46 -0.93 -18.93
CA GLU A 150 24.47 -1.04 -19.99
C GLU A 150 24.31 -2.37 -20.75
N LEU A 151 23.81 -2.30 -21.99
CA LEU A 151 23.67 -3.46 -22.87
C LEU A 151 25.02 -3.92 -23.43
N PRO A 152 25.21 -5.22 -23.71
CA PRO A 152 26.49 -5.73 -24.19
C PRO A 152 26.91 -5.09 -25.53
N ALA A 153 28.16 -4.61 -25.57
CA ALA A 153 28.69 -3.89 -26.72
C ALA A 153 28.63 -4.70 -28.03
N GLY A 154 28.17 -4.06 -29.10
CA GLY A 154 28.09 -4.66 -30.44
C GLY A 154 26.97 -5.69 -30.60
N LYS A 155 26.02 -5.78 -29.67
CA LYS A 155 24.79 -6.58 -29.82
C LYS A 155 23.69 -5.88 -30.59
N PHE A 156 23.66 -4.56 -30.55
CA PHE A 156 22.67 -3.71 -31.22
C PHE A 156 23.39 -2.55 -31.88
N GLU A 157 22.85 -2.07 -33.00
CA GLU A 157 23.41 -1.00 -33.81
C GLU A 157 23.14 0.36 -33.17
N ASN A 158 21.95 0.53 -32.60
CA ASN A 158 21.50 1.77 -31.95
C ASN A 158 20.93 1.52 -30.54
N PRO A 159 21.72 0.97 -29.59
CA PRO A 159 21.26 0.67 -28.23
C PRO A 159 20.82 1.91 -27.45
N GLN A 160 21.26 3.11 -27.85
CA GLN A 160 20.82 4.36 -27.23
C GLN A 160 19.32 4.67 -27.44
N ASN A 161 18.66 4.02 -28.41
CA ASN A 161 17.25 4.29 -28.76
C ASN A 161 16.24 3.38 -28.00
N PHE A 162 16.68 2.63 -26.98
CA PHE A 162 15.78 1.77 -26.20
C PHE A 162 14.76 2.56 -25.36
N ASP A 163 15.04 3.82 -25.01
CA ASP A 163 14.06 4.75 -24.43
C ASP A 163 12.91 5.05 -25.40
N LEU A 164 13.20 5.21 -26.69
CA LEU A 164 12.21 5.38 -27.76
C LEU A 164 11.34 4.11 -27.92
N VAL A 165 11.96 2.93 -27.82
CA VAL A 165 11.23 1.65 -27.82
C VAL A 165 10.31 1.56 -26.60
N ASN A 166 10.80 1.87 -25.40
CA ASN A 166 9.99 1.92 -24.19
C ASN A 166 8.80 2.90 -24.34
N TYR A 167 9.02 4.06 -24.94
CA TYR A 167 7.95 5.01 -25.25
C TYR A 167 6.89 4.39 -26.16
N ILE A 168 7.28 3.76 -27.28
CA ILE A 168 6.37 3.11 -28.25
C ILE A 168 5.50 2.06 -27.54
N MET A 169 6.12 1.21 -26.73
CA MET A 169 5.43 0.12 -26.05
C MET A 169 4.41 0.60 -25.01
N ASN A 170 4.59 1.82 -24.48
CA ASN A 170 3.63 2.47 -23.58
C ASN A 170 2.50 3.21 -24.30
N GLN A 171 2.56 3.37 -25.62
CA GLN A 171 1.51 4.02 -26.40
C GLN A 171 0.36 3.09 -26.77
N ASN A 172 0.48 1.77 -26.62
CA ASN A 172 -0.59 0.81 -26.98
C ASN A 172 -1.11 1.00 -28.43
N TYR A 173 -0.21 1.04 -29.41
CA TYR A 173 -0.57 1.37 -30.80
C TYR A 173 -1.49 0.34 -31.47
N VAL A 174 -1.31 -0.95 -31.23
CA VAL A 174 -2.05 -2.02 -31.93
C VAL A 174 -3.57 -1.80 -31.79
N GLY A 175 -4.26 -1.73 -32.94
CA GLY A 175 -5.70 -1.46 -33.00
C GLY A 175 -6.11 0.02 -32.94
N LYS A 176 -5.21 0.95 -32.61
CA LYS A 176 -5.50 2.40 -32.68
C LYS A 176 -5.58 2.87 -34.13
N ALA A 177 -6.40 3.90 -34.37
CA ALA A 177 -6.52 4.51 -35.68
C ALA A 177 -5.24 5.27 -36.07
N SER A 178 -4.78 5.06 -37.30
CA SER A 178 -3.67 5.81 -37.89
C SER A 178 -4.18 7.10 -38.56
N PRO A 179 -3.44 8.22 -38.45
CA PRO A 179 -3.70 9.44 -39.20
C PRO A 179 -3.76 9.25 -40.72
N SER A 180 -2.97 8.33 -41.29
CA SER A 180 -3.01 7.97 -42.72
C SER A 180 -4.11 6.97 -43.09
N GLY A 181 -4.92 6.54 -42.11
CA GLY A 181 -6.13 5.74 -42.29
C GLY A 181 -5.96 4.25 -41.97
N GLY A 182 -7.06 3.62 -41.55
CA GLY A 182 -7.04 2.27 -40.99
C GLY A 182 -6.52 2.25 -39.55
N ALA A 183 -6.19 1.06 -39.05
CA ALA A 183 -5.62 0.87 -37.71
C ALA A 183 -4.16 0.39 -37.80
N TYR A 184 -3.38 0.69 -36.77
CA TYR A 184 -2.07 0.08 -36.59
C TYR A 184 -2.23 -1.41 -36.24
N THR A 185 -1.23 -2.20 -36.62
CA THR A 185 -1.12 -3.63 -36.35
C THR A 185 0.19 -3.87 -35.61
N PHE A 186 0.38 -5.06 -35.04
CA PHE A 186 1.67 -5.42 -34.43
C PHE A 186 2.83 -5.29 -35.43
N GLY A 187 2.57 -5.59 -36.72
CA GLY A 187 3.55 -5.42 -37.78
C GLY A 187 4.09 -4.00 -37.89
N HIS A 188 3.23 -2.98 -37.75
CA HIS A 188 3.65 -1.58 -37.77
C HIS A 188 4.54 -1.24 -36.56
N VAL A 189 4.18 -1.75 -35.38
CA VAL A 189 4.95 -1.55 -34.14
C VAL A 189 6.31 -2.23 -34.25
N GLN A 190 6.36 -3.48 -34.69
CA GLN A 190 7.60 -4.23 -34.86
C GLN A 190 8.51 -3.59 -35.92
N TRP A 191 7.94 -3.11 -37.03
CA TRP A 191 8.68 -2.37 -38.06
C TRP A 191 9.31 -1.09 -37.50
N ALA A 192 8.56 -0.35 -36.67
CA ALA A 192 9.06 0.88 -36.04
C ALA A 192 10.16 0.62 -35.01
N ILE A 193 10.06 -0.49 -34.26
CA ILE A 193 11.12 -0.93 -33.34
C ILE A 193 12.42 -1.14 -34.11
N TRP A 194 12.39 -1.89 -35.23
CA TRP A 194 13.58 -2.14 -36.06
C TRP A 194 14.18 -0.88 -36.66
N GLU A 195 13.34 0.04 -37.15
CA GLU A 195 13.82 1.32 -37.68
C GLU A 195 14.64 2.12 -36.66
N LEU A 196 14.35 1.96 -35.37
CA LEU A 196 15.01 2.71 -34.31
C LEU A 196 16.29 2.03 -33.81
N ILE A 197 16.33 0.71 -33.68
CA ILE A 197 17.42 0.04 -32.96
C ILE A 197 18.42 -0.71 -33.85
N ASP A 198 18.03 -0.98 -35.09
CA ASP A 198 18.78 -1.82 -36.03
C ASP A 198 19.30 -0.98 -37.22
N ASP A 199 20.24 -1.49 -38.02
CA ASP A 199 20.68 -0.86 -39.27
C ASP A 199 19.85 -1.29 -40.48
N ARG A 200 18.97 -2.29 -40.30
CA ARG A 200 18.08 -2.80 -41.33
C ARG A 200 16.66 -2.88 -40.83
N ASN A 201 15.76 -2.31 -41.63
CA ASN A 201 14.36 -2.63 -41.53
C ASN A 201 14.03 -3.88 -42.35
N CYS A 202 13.17 -4.75 -41.79
CA CYS A 202 12.81 -6.09 -42.24
C CYS A 202 13.23 -6.50 -43.67
N GLN A 203 14.19 -7.42 -43.81
CA GLN A 203 14.68 -7.83 -45.13
C GLN A 203 13.62 -8.55 -46.00
N SER A 204 12.75 -9.35 -45.38
CA SER A 204 11.67 -10.11 -46.05
C SER A 204 10.28 -9.80 -45.49
N CYS A 205 10.21 -9.05 -44.38
CA CYS A 205 8.99 -8.63 -43.66
C CYS A 205 7.92 -9.72 -43.42
N THR A 206 8.28 -10.99 -43.57
CA THR A 206 7.33 -12.12 -43.70
C THR A 206 6.50 -12.34 -42.45
N TYR A 207 7.06 -12.00 -41.28
CA TYR A 207 6.47 -12.23 -39.97
C TYR A 207 5.82 -10.97 -39.38
N LEU A 208 5.54 -9.94 -40.19
CA LEU A 208 4.82 -8.74 -39.75
C LEU A 208 3.29 -8.84 -39.89
N THR A 209 2.77 -9.99 -40.32
CA THR A 209 1.33 -10.29 -40.37
C THR A 209 1.04 -11.71 -39.92
N ASN A 210 -0.17 -11.93 -39.40
CA ASN A 210 -0.78 -13.24 -39.25
C ASN A 210 -2.06 -13.31 -40.11
N PRO A 211 -2.17 -14.19 -41.12
CA PRO A 211 -1.15 -15.13 -41.61
C PRO A 211 0.10 -14.42 -42.20
N THR A 212 1.23 -15.14 -42.22
CA THR A 212 2.51 -14.62 -42.69
C THR A 212 2.54 -14.33 -44.19
N GLY A 213 3.36 -13.37 -44.60
CA GLY A 213 3.62 -13.08 -46.02
C GLY A 213 2.64 -12.09 -46.67
N ASP A 214 1.67 -11.59 -45.90
CA ASP A 214 0.70 -10.58 -46.35
C ASP A 214 1.19 -9.15 -46.11
N TRP A 215 2.25 -8.97 -45.31
CA TRP A 215 2.90 -7.67 -45.18
C TRP A 215 3.53 -7.26 -46.50
N ARG A 216 3.14 -6.09 -46.99
CA ARG A 216 3.71 -5.51 -48.20
C ARG A 216 4.55 -4.32 -47.82
N ASP A 217 5.76 -4.27 -48.37
CA ASP A 217 6.61 -3.09 -48.34
C ASP A 217 6.04 -2.03 -49.29
N ASP A 218 4.87 -1.51 -48.93
CA ASP A 218 4.14 -0.48 -49.66
C ASP A 218 4.06 0.81 -48.85
N ALA A 219 3.73 1.90 -49.55
CA ALA A 219 3.68 3.21 -48.94
C ALA A 219 2.71 3.29 -47.76
N SER A 220 1.66 2.45 -47.69
CA SER A 220 0.70 2.50 -46.59
C SER A 220 1.27 1.93 -45.31
N ASN A 221 1.88 0.75 -45.38
CA ASN A 221 2.49 0.12 -44.20
C ASN A 221 3.72 0.90 -43.70
N ILE A 222 4.56 1.35 -44.63
CA ILE A 222 5.74 2.16 -44.30
C ILE A 222 5.31 3.47 -43.63
N THR A 223 4.29 4.16 -44.17
CA THR A 223 3.82 5.43 -43.59
C THR A 223 3.33 5.24 -42.16
N LYS A 224 2.59 4.18 -41.86
CA LYS A 224 2.13 3.87 -40.51
C LYS A 224 3.26 3.49 -39.55
N GLY A 225 4.24 2.72 -40.02
CA GLY A 225 5.45 2.45 -39.24
C GLY A 225 6.21 3.75 -38.93
N GLN A 226 6.38 4.59 -39.95
CA GLN A 226 7.04 5.89 -39.83
C GLN A 226 6.30 6.85 -38.89
N GLU A 227 4.96 6.87 -38.89
CA GLU A 227 4.18 7.65 -37.91
C GLU A 227 4.52 7.31 -36.46
N ILE A 228 4.79 6.02 -36.18
CA ILE A 228 5.20 5.56 -34.84
C ILE A 228 6.63 6.02 -34.54
N VAL A 229 7.54 5.87 -35.50
CA VAL A 229 8.94 6.33 -35.39
C VAL A 229 9.01 7.84 -35.16
N ASP A 230 8.29 8.63 -35.95
CA ASP A 230 8.24 10.09 -35.83
C ASP A 230 7.67 10.52 -34.47
N ALA A 231 6.64 9.83 -33.98
CA ALA A 231 6.07 10.08 -32.67
C ALA A 231 7.07 9.76 -31.54
N ALA A 232 7.85 8.69 -31.68
CA ALA A 232 8.90 8.31 -30.74
C ALA A 232 10.06 9.31 -30.76
N LEU A 233 10.58 9.69 -31.93
CA LEU A 233 11.65 10.69 -32.04
C LEU A 233 11.22 12.07 -31.50
N ALA A 234 9.93 12.42 -31.60
CA ALA A 234 9.43 13.70 -31.12
C ALA A 234 9.17 13.74 -29.60
N ASN A 235 8.92 12.59 -28.95
CA ASN A 235 8.40 12.56 -27.57
C ASN A 235 9.04 11.50 -26.64
N GLY A 236 9.80 10.57 -27.20
CA GLY A 236 10.35 9.40 -26.49
C GLY A 236 11.78 9.58 -26.00
N GLU A 237 12.50 10.60 -26.46
CA GLU A 237 13.89 10.85 -26.03
C GLU A 237 13.92 11.11 -24.52
N GLY A 238 14.70 10.31 -23.78
CA GLY A 238 14.77 10.34 -22.32
C GLY A 238 13.51 9.82 -21.62
N PHE A 239 12.61 9.12 -22.34
CA PHE A 239 11.42 8.52 -21.74
C PHE A 239 11.84 7.63 -20.58
N THR A 240 11.15 7.77 -19.45
CA THR A 240 11.38 7.00 -18.24
C THR A 240 10.00 6.55 -17.73
N PRO A 241 9.71 5.23 -17.70
CA PRO A 241 8.38 4.75 -17.36
C PRO A 241 8.05 5.01 -15.89
N ALA A 242 6.85 5.55 -15.66
CA ALA A 242 6.28 5.71 -14.33
C ALA A 242 5.73 4.39 -13.78
N VAL A 243 5.32 4.38 -12.51
CA VAL A 243 4.67 3.21 -11.89
C VAL A 243 3.46 2.74 -12.71
N GLY A 244 3.40 1.44 -12.97
CA GLY A 244 2.34 0.82 -13.79
C GLY A 244 2.48 1.02 -15.30
N GLN A 245 3.46 1.81 -15.76
CA GLN A 245 3.91 1.77 -17.15
C GLN A 245 4.86 0.60 -17.37
N LYS A 246 5.18 0.33 -18.63
CA LYS A 246 5.96 -0.83 -19.04
C LYS A 246 7.44 -0.49 -19.26
N ILE A 247 8.32 -1.38 -18.85
CA ILE A 247 9.75 -1.39 -19.12
C ILE A 247 10.12 -2.64 -19.92
N ALA A 248 10.98 -2.47 -20.93
CA ALA A 248 11.49 -3.58 -21.71
C ALA A 248 12.58 -4.33 -20.94
N VAL A 249 12.42 -5.66 -20.88
CA VAL A 249 13.46 -6.61 -20.50
C VAL A 249 14.04 -7.18 -21.79
N VAL A 250 15.32 -6.90 -22.03
CA VAL A 250 16.10 -7.34 -23.18
C VAL A 250 16.63 -8.74 -22.93
N LEU A 251 16.42 -9.64 -23.88
CA LEU A 251 16.73 -11.05 -23.77
C LEU A 251 17.63 -11.44 -24.93
N ILE A 252 18.87 -11.84 -24.62
CA ILE A 252 19.92 -12.10 -25.59
C ILE A 252 20.34 -13.58 -25.53
N PRO A 253 19.99 -14.40 -26.53
CA PRO A 253 20.41 -15.78 -26.61
C PRO A 253 21.77 -15.93 -27.34
N GLU A 254 22.44 -17.07 -27.16
CA GLU A 254 23.66 -17.37 -27.92
C GLU A 254 23.34 -17.68 -29.40
N GLY A 255 23.92 -16.90 -30.32
CA GLY A 255 23.87 -17.15 -31.77
C GLY A 255 22.48 -17.09 -32.39
N LYS A 256 21.52 -16.47 -31.69
CA LYS A 256 20.11 -16.40 -32.06
C LYS A 256 19.59 -14.97 -31.89
N GLN A 257 18.42 -14.71 -32.47
CA GLN A 257 17.76 -13.42 -32.49
C GLN A 257 17.42 -12.93 -31.08
N SER A 258 17.85 -11.72 -30.74
CA SER A 258 17.48 -11.06 -29.48
C SER A 258 16.03 -10.59 -29.50
N ILE A 259 15.38 -10.62 -28.33
CA ILE A 259 13.98 -10.22 -28.16
C ILE A 259 13.81 -9.34 -26.93
N ILE A 260 12.68 -8.64 -26.83
CA ILE A 260 12.22 -8.00 -25.60
C ILE A 260 10.86 -8.55 -25.16
N ILE A 261 10.65 -8.55 -23.85
CA ILE A 261 9.33 -8.65 -23.23
C ILE A 261 9.07 -7.41 -22.38
N MET A 262 7.80 -7.05 -22.21
CA MET A 262 7.43 -5.89 -21.40
C MET A 262 6.98 -6.32 -20.02
N LYS A 263 7.49 -5.67 -18.98
CA LYS A 263 7.06 -5.86 -17.58
C LYS A 263 6.59 -4.53 -17.00
N ASP A 264 5.70 -4.58 -16.01
CA ASP A 264 5.22 -3.38 -15.35
C ASP A 264 6.28 -2.87 -14.37
N VAL A 265 6.44 -1.55 -14.32
CA VAL A 265 7.37 -0.89 -13.41
C VAL A 265 6.80 -0.87 -12.00
N PRO A 266 7.50 -1.45 -11.00
CA PRO A 266 7.08 -1.42 -9.62
C PRO A 266 7.20 -0.02 -9.02
N ALA A 267 6.39 0.23 -7.99
CA ALA A 267 6.59 1.36 -7.11
C ALA A 267 7.81 1.10 -6.22
N LYS A 268 8.58 2.15 -5.96
CA LYS A 268 9.65 2.14 -4.98
C LYS A 268 9.06 1.87 -3.62
N GLU A 269 9.44 0.73 -3.05
CA GLU A 269 9.15 0.47 -1.66
C GLU A 269 9.86 1.55 -0.86
N VAL A 270 9.09 2.44 -0.23
CA VAL A 270 9.64 3.37 0.74
C VAL A 270 9.88 2.54 1.99
N PRO A 271 11.14 2.21 2.34
CA PRO A 271 11.39 1.57 3.62
C PRO A 271 10.84 2.50 4.69
N CYS A 272 9.95 1.98 5.52
CA CYS A 272 9.42 2.73 6.64
C CYS A 272 10.60 3.28 7.46
N SER A 273 10.55 4.56 7.81
CA SER A 273 11.52 5.12 8.76
C SER A 273 11.15 4.58 10.13
N ASP A 274 12.10 3.91 10.81
CA ASP A 274 11.97 3.63 12.23
C ASP A 274 11.54 4.92 12.93
N CYS A 275 10.34 4.95 13.53
CA CYS A 275 9.71 6.11 14.18
C CYS A 275 10.71 7.24 14.46
N GLU A 276 10.71 8.30 13.65
CA GLU A 276 11.67 9.40 13.79
C GLU A 276 10.95 10.63 14.36
N GLY A 277 11.53 11.20 15.42
CA GLY A 277 10.90 12.27 16.20
C GLY A 277 9.91 11.71 17.22
N GLU A 278 8.63 12.05 17.06
CA GLU A 278 7.54 11.62 17.93
C GLU A 278 6.31 11.22 17.11
N VAL A 279 5.46 10.36 17.67
CA VAL A 279 4.25 9.89 17.00
C VAL A 279 3.21 11.03 16.95
N THR A 280 2.61 11.23 15.77
CA THR A 280 1.63 12.29 15.48
C THR A 280 0.23 11.73 15.21
N LYS A 281 0.12 10.49 14.71
CA LYS A 281 -1.16 9.84 14.40
C LYS A 281 -1.11 8.35 14.75
N LEU A 282 -2.22 7.81 15.24
CA LEU A 282 -2.44 6.37 15.42
C LEU A 282 -3.85 5.99 14.98
N GLU A 283 -3.94 4.83 14.33
CA GLU A 283 -5.20 4.13 14.09
C GLU A 283 -5.21 2.88 14.95
N LEU A 284 -6.21 2.78 15.83
CA LEU A 284 -6.35 1.71 16.81
C LEU A 284 -7.61 0.90 16.49
N GLU A 285 -7.47 -0.41 16.34
CA GLU A 285 -8.62 -1.32 16.32
C GLU A 285 -9.01 -1.69 17.76
N PHE A 286 -10.30 -1.59 18.06
CA PHE A 286 -10.87 -1.95 19.36
C PHE A 286 -11.41 -3.39 19.35
N ASP A 287 -10.67 -4.31 19.97
CA ASP A 287 -10.96 -5.74 20.01
C ASP A 287 -11.58 -6.18 21.35
N TRP A 288 -12.67 -5.52 21.76
CA TRP A 288 -13.49 -5.96 22.90
C TRP A 288 -14.73 -6.71 22.42
N GLY A 289 -15.24 -7.65 23.21
CA GLY A 289 -16.42 -8.46 22.83
C GLY A 289 -17.76 -7.71 22.77
N CYS A 290 -17.82 -6.46 23.20
CA CYS A 290 -19.04 -5.64 23.20
C CYS A 290 -18.69 -4.15 23.17
N ALA A 291 -19.69 -3.31 22.88
CA ALA A 291 -19.48 -1.88 22.81
C ALA A 291 -19.17 -1.27 24.17
N LYS A 292 -18.14 -0.42 24.25
CA LYS A 292 -17.76 0.28 25.48
C LYS A 292 -17.47 1.75 25.22
N LYS A 293 -17.64 2.58 26.25
CA LYS A 293 -17.28 4.00 26.17
C LYS A 293 -15.76 4.13 26.25
N ILE A 294 -15.15 4.69 25.21
CA ILE A 294 -13.70 4.87 25.10
C ILE A 294 -13.35 6.35 25.15
N ASP A 295 -12.35 6.63 25.98
CA ASP A 295 -11.90 7.94 26.36
C ASP A 295 -10.36 7.92 26.27
N ILE A 296 -9.76 8.69 25.35
CA ILE A 296 -8.32 8.76 25.13
C ILE A 296 -7.82 10.18 25.38
N LEU A 297 -6.84 10.28 26.26
CA LEU A 297 -6.19 11.52 26.63
C LEU A 297 -4.71 11.47 26.29
N GLN A 298 -4.13 12.65 26.09
CA GLN A 298 -2.69 12.85 26.18
C GLN A 298 -2.39 13.86 27.30
N ARG A 299 -1.11 14.03 27.63
CA ARG A 299 -0.66 15.12 28.50
C ARG A 299 -0.56 16.40 27.69
N ASP A 300 -1.02 17.51 28.25
CA ASP A 300 -0.82 18.83 27.65
C ASP A 300 0.64 19.26 27.80
N GLU A 301 1.18 19.85 26.74
CA GLU A 301 2.61 20.13 26.57
C GLU A 301 3.18 20.93 27.76
N ASP A 302 4.32 20.48 28.30
CA ASP A 302 4.98 21.07 29.48
C ASP A 302 4.13 21.16 30.78
N THR A 303 3.02 20.42 30.88
CA THR A 303 2.19 20.38 32.09
C THR A 303 1.96 18.97 32.63
N CYS A 304 1.28 18.86 33.78
CA CYS A 304 0.77 17.60 34.31
C CYS A 304 -0.70 17.32 33.93
N TYR A 305 -1.35 18.22 33.19
CA TYR A 305 -2.78 18.14 32.91
C TYR A 305 -3.08 17.26 31.70
N GLY A 306 -4.18 16.51 31.78
CA GLY A 306 -4.72 15.75 30.66
C GLY A 306 -5.51 16.59 29.67
N LYS A 307 -5.41 16.26 28.39
CA LYS A 307 -6.18 16.83 27.28
C LYS A 307 -6.84 15.70 26.49
N TRP A 308 -8.14 15.81 26.23
CA TRP A 308 -8.88 14.86 25.40
C TRP A 308 -8.43 14.93 23.95
N ILE A 309 -8.10 13.76 23.38
CA ILE A 309 -7.88 13.58 21.94
C ILE A 309 -8.96 12.68 21.31
N TYR A 310 -9.66 11.90 22.12
CA TYR A 310 -10.87 11.15 21.77
C TYR A 310 -11.75 11.06 23.02
N CYS A 311 -13.01 11.48 22.96
CA CYS A 311 -13.85 11.59 24.17
C CYS A 311 -15.31 11.24 23.89
N ASN A 312 -15.91 10.55 24.86
CA ASN A 312 -17.34 10.27 25.00
C ASN A 312 -17.95 9.51 23.81
N ARG A 313 -17.24 8.51 23.29
CA ARG A 313 -17.73 7.68 22.18
C ARG A 313 -17.80 6.21 22.57
N ASN A 314 -18.89 5.56 22.17
CA ASN A 314 -19.03 4.11 22.29
C ASN A 314 -18.38 3.45 21.08
N ALA A 315 -17.27 2.76 21.28
CA ALA A 315 -16.60 2.00 20.23
C ALA A 315 -17.21 0.59 20.13
N GLN A 316 -17.54 0.15 18.91
CA GLN A 316 -18.00 -1.21 18.63
C GLN A 316 -16.82 -2.19 18.48
N PRO A 317 -17.02 -3.50 18.70
CA PRO A 317 -16.02 -4.52 18.38
C PRO A 317 -15.52 -4.39 16.93
N GLY A 318 -14.21 -4.33 16.73
CA GLY A 318 -13.55 -4.14 15.43
C GLY A 318 -13.59 -2.70 14.89
N GLU A 319 -14.08 -1.73 15.65
CA GLU A 319 -14.09 -0.33 15.23
C GLU A 319 -12.66 0.24 15.17
N ILE A 320 -12.37 1.02 14.12
CA ILE A 320 -11.11 1.74 13.96
C ILE A 320 -11.25 3.14 14.55
N ILE A 321 -10.52 3.37 15.63
CA ILE A 321 -10.41 4.66 16.32
C ILE A 321 -9.21 5.42 15.77
N ASN A 322 -9.49 6.59 15.20
CA ASN A 322 -8.48 7.48 14.64
C ASN A 322 -8.17 8.59 15.65
N ILE A 323 -6.90 8.74 16.03
CA ILE A 323 -6.44 9.80 16.94
C ILE A 323 -5.26 10.56 16.36
N SER A 324 -5.16 11.84 16.73
CA SER A 324 -4.05 12.72 16.35
C SER A 324 -3.54 13.49 17.57
N GLY A 325 -2.25 13.81 17.55
CA GLY A 325 -1.59 14.52 18.63
C GLY A 325 -2.15 15.92 18.84
N GLY A 326 -2.33 16.28 20.10
CA GLY A 326 -2.90 17.56 20.52
C GLY A 326 -1.87 18.63 20.89
N ASN A 327 -0.57 18.36 20.81
CA ASN A 327 0.50 19.33 21.10
C ASN A 327 0.60 20.38 19.98
N HIS A 328 1.35 21.46 20.21
CA HIS A 328 1.49 22.52 19.20
C HIS A 328 2.17 22.02 17.91
N ASP A 329 3.05 21.04 18.01
CA ASP A 329 3.73 20.37 16.90
C ASP A 329 2.94 19.18 16.31
N GLY A 330 1.73 18.92 16.82
CA GLY A 330 0.88 17.81 16.39
C GLY A 330 1.25 16.44 16.97
N THR A 331 2.14 16.37 17.96
CA THR A 331 2.58 15.11 18.59
C THR A 331 1.70 14.70 19.78
N PHE A 332 1.78 13.43 20.18
CA PHE A 332 1.17 12.91 21.41
C PHE A 332 2.02 13.15 22.67
N GLY A 333 3.29 13.52 22.51
CA GLY A 333 4.28 13.45 23.57
C GLY A 333 4.60 11.99 23.96
N ARG A 334 4.80 11.74 25.26
CA ARG A 334 5.35 10.47 25.76
C ARG A 334 4.36 9.30 25.82
N TYR A 335 3.12 9.58 26.19
CA TYR A 335 2.07 8.57 26.37
C TYR A 335 0.71 9.12 25.96
N ILE A 336 -0.11 8.23 25.42
CA ILE A 336 -1.57 8.36 25.46
C ILE A 336 -2.13 7.48 26.58
N TYR A 337 -3.19 7.95 27.21
CA TYR A 337 -3.87 7.29 28.34
C TYR A 337 -5.27 6.91 27.89
N ILE A 338 -5.65 5.67 28.12
CA ILE A 338 -6.91 5.11 27.65
C ILE A 338 -7.77 4.75 28.86
N TYR A 339 -9.02 5.20 28.80
CA TYR A 339 -10.05 4.95 29.78
C TYR A 339 -11.20 4.21 29.11
N ILE A 340 -11.73 3.21 29.81
CA ILE A 340 -12.90 2.44 29.39
C ILE A 340 -13.98 2.65 30.45
N ASN A 341 -15.17 3.09 30.05
CA ASN A 341 -16.29 3.40 30.95
C ASN A 341 -15.86 4.32 32.11
N ASN A 342 -15.08 5.36 31.81
CA ASN A 342 -14.54 6.33 32.77
C ASN A 342 -13.51 5.77 33.78
N CYS A 343 -13.11 4.50 33.67
CA CYS A 343 -12.04 3.90 34.48
C CYS A 343 -10.72 3.88 33.69
N TYR A 344 -9.61 4.21 34.35
CA TYR A 344 -8.29 4.05 33.74
C TYR A 344 -8.07 2.58 33.36
N TYR A 345 -7.67 2.35 32.12
CA TYR A 345 -7.45 1.00 31.60
C TYR A 345 -5.97 0.74 31.34
N THR A 346 -5.33 1.58 30.51
CA THR A 346 -3.92 1.43 30.15
C THR A 346 -3.33 2.73 29.60
N LYS A 347 -2.02 2.73 29.35
CA LYS A 347 -1.34 3.75 28.56
C LYS A 347 -0.51 3.13 27.44
N ILE A 348 -0.44 3.81 26.31
CA ILE A 348 0.43 3.44 25.19
C ILE A 348 1.56 4.45 25.13
N LYS A 349 2.80 3.93 25.09
CA LYS A 349 4.00 4.76 24.94
C LYS A 349 4.11 5.18 23.47
N THR A 350 4.05 6.48 23.24
CA THR A 350 4.07 7.12 21.91
C THR A 350 5.41 7.78 21.60
N ASN A 351 6.42 7.55 22.44
CA ASN A 351 7.77 7.98 22.14
C ASN A 351 8.47 6.93 21.27
N CYS A 352 9.17 7.38 20.23
CA CYS A 352 9.79 6.54 19.22
C CYS A 352 10.91 5.60 19.72
N TYR A 353 11.21 5.59 21.01
CA TYR A 353 12.13 4.63 21.62
C TYR A 353 11.57 3.20 21.65
N LEU A 354 10.25 3.06 21.81
CA LEU A 354 9.57 1.80 21.59
C LEU A 354 9.08 1.89 20.13
N LYS A 355 9.57 1.02 19.25
CA LYS A 355 9.21 1.00 17.82
C LYS A 355 7.74 0.66 17.59
N ILE A 356 6.83 1.50 18.08
CA ILE A 356 5.39 1.34 17.95
C ILE A 356 4.99 1.47 16.48
N GLY A 357 4.07 0.63 16.04
CA GLY A 357 3.52 0.63 14.70
C GLY A 357 2.62 -0.59 14.47
N PRO A 358 2.22 -0.89 13.23
CA PRO A 358 1.29 -1.97 12.91
C PRO A 358 1.66 -3.29 13.59
N GLY A 359 0.70 -3.91 14.29
CA GLY A 359 0.91 -5.15 15.04
C GLY A 359 1.34 -4.97 16.50
N TYR A 360 1.57 -3.74 16.97
CA TYR A 360 1.71 -3.47 18.40
C TYR A 360 0.35 -3.63 19.09
N THR A 361 0.30 -4.42 20.15
CA THR A 361 -0.92 -4.63 20.94
C THR A 361 -0.71 -4.26 22.40
N LYS A 362 -1.72 -3.60 23.00
CA LYS A 362 -1.76 -3.29 24.43
C LYS A 362 -3.19 -3.46 24.94
N GLY A 363 -3.41 -4.54 25.68
CA GLY A 363 -4.77 -4.92 26.09
C GLY A 363 -5.62 -5.25 24.87
N VAL A 364 -6.78 -4.62 24.77
CA VAL A 364 -7.75 -4.77 23.66
C VAL A 364 -7.54 -3.80 22.48
N PHE A 365 -6.43 -3.06 22.47
CA PHE A 365 -6.12 -2.12 21.40
C PHE A 365 -4.98 -2.65 20.54
N ASN A 366 -5.24 -2.75 19.23
CA ASN A 366 -4.24 -3.11 18.22
C ASN A 366 -3.91 -1.86 17.39
N VAL A 367 -2.62 -1.53 17.28
CA VAL A 367 -2.18 -0.50 16.33
C VAL A 367 -2.22 -1.11 14.93
N ILE A 368 -2.99 -0.51 14.03
CA ILE A 368 -3.10 -0.95 12.63
C ILE A 368 -2.32 -0.04 11.69
N SER A 369 -2.14 1.24 12.05
CA SER A 369 -1.31 2.21 11.34
C SER A 369 -0.94 3.39 12.26
N GLY A 370 0.00 4.22 11.82
CA GLY A 370 0.33 5.48 12.48
C GLY A 370 1.41 6.26 11.74
N GLU A 371 1.67 7.48 12.18
CA GLU A 371 2.65 8.39 11.57
C GLU A 371 3.54 9.02 12.65
N SER A 372 4.77 9.39 12.27
CA SER A 372 5.74 10.12 13.08
C SER A 372 6.11 11.46 12.44
N SER A 373 6.52 12.42 13.27
CA SER A 373 6.76 13.80 12.85
C SER A 373 7.87 13.96 11.82
N HIS A 374 8.86 13.05 11.79
CA HIS A 374 9.98 13.09 10.84
C HIS A 374 10.09 11.82 9.99
N GLY A 375 9.52 10.68 10.41
CA GLY A 375 9.66 9.40 9.71
C GLY A 375 8.50 9.03 8.78
N GLY A 376 7.38 9.76 8.80
CA GLY A 376 6.18 9.36 8.06
C GLY A 376 5.52 8.13 8.68
N GLU A 377 5.00 7.21 7.87
CA GLU A 377 4.30 6.00 8.33
C GLU A 377 5.17 5.11 9.23
N LEU A 378 4.58 4.59 10.31
CA LEU A 378 5.26 3.72 11.27
C LEU A 378 5.50 2.31 10.70
N CYS A 379 6.71 1.79 10.92
CA CYS A 379 7.06 0.39 10.63
C CYS A 379 6.26 -0.62 11.46
N GLU A 380 6.11 -1.86 10.95
CA GLU A 380 5.56 -2.97 11.73
C GLU A 380 6.30 -3.14 13.07
N TYR A 381 5.53 -3.38 14.13
CA TYR A 381 6.06 -3.60 15.46
C TYR A 381 6.77 -4.95 15.52
N VAL A 382 8.09 -4.92 15.69
CA VAL A 382 8.88 -6.11 16.01
C VAL A 382 8.98 -6.26 17.53
N LYS A 383 8.31 -7.28 18.08
CA LYS A 383 8.37 -7.59 19.51
C LYS A 383 9.82 -7.88 19.93
N PRO A 384 10.40 -7.18 20.92
CA PRO A 384 11.77 -7.42 21.33
C PRO A 384 11.93 -8.83 21.88
N ASP A 385 12.99 -9.51 21.42
CA ASP A 385 13.29 -10.89 21.77
C ASP A 385 13.60 -10.99 23.27
N THR A 386 12.80 -11.76 24.01
CA THR A 386 12.84 -11.79 25.48
C THR A 386 13.95 -12.74 25.94
N LYS A 387 15.20 -12.26 26.00
CA LYS A 387 16.30 -13.06 26.57
C LYS A 387 16.27 -13.03 28.09
N CYS A 388 15.70 -14.10 28.67
CA CYS A 388 15.76 -14.36 30.11
C CYS A 388 17.16 -14.83 30.50
N TYR A 389 17.93 -14.00 31.19
CA TYR A 389 19.22 -14.41 31.77
C TYR A 389 18.99 -15.07 33.14
N ARG A 390 19.35 -16.35 33.26
CA ARG A 390 19.42 -17.03 34.56
C ARG A 390 20.79 -16.77 35.20
N HIS A 391 20.83 -15.90 36.20
CA HIS A 391 22.04 -15.70 37.00
C HIS A 391 22.00 -16.63 38.23
N TRP A 392 23.01 -17.50 38.38
CA TRP A 392 23.20 -18.29 39.60
C TRP A 392 24.13 -17.52 40.54
N ASN A 393 23.61 -17.07 41.69
CA ASN A 393 24.45 -16.64 42.81
C ASN A 393 24.09 -17.48 44.04
N CYS A 394 25.11 -17.91 44.79
CA CYS A 394 25.03 -18.97 45.81
C CYS A 394 24.16 -18.63 47.03
N TYR A 395 23.55 -17.45 47.10
CA TYR A 395 22.84 -16.96 48.29
C TYR A 395 21.43 -16.40 48.04
N ASN A 396 20.95 -16.22 46.81
CA ASN A 396 19.55 -15.84 46.52
C ASN A 396 19.13 -16.17 45.08
N TYR A 397 17.88 -16.60 44.90
CA TYR A 397 17.25 -16.85 43.59
C TYR A 397 16.52 -15.58 43.12
N TYR A 398 17.02 -14.91 42.08
CA TYR A 398 16.32 -13.83 41.40
C TYR A 398 16.21 -14.15 39.91
N ASN A 399 14.98 -14.26 39.41
CA ASN A 399 14.70 -14.16 37.98
C ASN A 399 14.48 -12.68 37.67
N TYR A 400 15.32 -12.09 36.82
CA TYR A 400 15.00 -10.80 36.21
C TYR A 400 15.17 -10.90 34.70
N CYS A 401 14.12 -10.55 33.97
CA CYS A 401 14.16 -10.44 32.52
C CYS A 401 14.69 -9.05 32.18
N ILE A 402 15.74 -8.97 31.34
CA ILE A 402 16.20 -7.69 30.80
C ILE A 402 15.68 -7.59 29.38
N TYR A 403 14.94 -6.52 29.08
CA TYR A 403 14.53 -6.19 27.72
C TYR A 403 15.75 -5.71 26.94
N GLY A 404 16.24 -6.52 26.00
CA GLY A 404 17.26 -6.10 25.04
C GLY A 404 16.60 -5.54 23.79
N TYR A 405 16.81 -4.25 23.51
CA TYR A 405 16.56 -3.68 22.18
C TYR A 405 17.83 -3.92 21.36
N TYR A 406 17.73 -4.69 20.27
CA TYR A 406 18.81 -4.84 19.28
C TYR A 406 18.59 -3.86 18.13
#